data_AF-A0A193GI17-F1
#
_entry.id   AF-A0A193GI17-F1
#
_cell.length_a   1.000
_cell.length_b   1.000
_cell.length_c   1.000
_cell.angle_alpha   90.00
_cell.angle_beta   90.00
_cell.angle_gamma   90.00
#
_symmetry.space_group_name_H-M   'P 1'
#
loop_
_entity.id
_entity.type
_entity.pdbx_description
1 polymer ?
#
loop_
_entity_poly.entity_id
_entity_poly.type
_entity_poly.pdbx_seq_one_letter_code
_entity_poly.pdbx_strand_id
1 'polypeptide(L)'
;MQRIEWVHRRFEQWALWAHGTGGAYGAAAMFNVNRVDQTDDVRAGMRNTDPAFNAEALETDRAVAQLPDDLKRAVIGAYVWEGGMQVVAEKLKCTRATLHRRLCCADRRVIEWIDARRAREAELRKRGVFATYT
;
A
#
# COMPACT_ATOMS: atom_id res chain seq x y z
N MET A 1 -16.66 5.95 -12.73
CA MET A 1 -15.95 4.68 -12.44
C MET A 1 -15.80 4.55 -10.93
N GLN A 2 -16.24 3.43 -10.37
CA GLN A 2 -16.21 3.18 -8.93
C GLN A 2 -14.88 2.56 -8.52
N ARG A 3 -14.43 2.89 -7.30
CA ARG A 3 -13.27 2.28 -6.64
C ARG A 3 -13.62 0.85 -6.26
N ILE A 4 -12.60 0.00 -6.17
CA ILE A 4 -12.79 -1.41 -5.80
C ILE A 4 -12.62 -1.52 -4.28
N GLU A 5 -13.72 -1.82 -3.59
CA GLU A 5 -13.82 -1.69 -2.13
C GLU A 5 -12.79 -2.51 -1.35
N TRP A 6 -12.55 -3.76 -1.78
CA TRP A 6 -11.57 -4.60 -1.10
C TRP A 6 -10.13 -4.09 -1.30
N VAL A 7 -9.83 -3.46 -2.45
CA VAL A 7 -8.52 -2.85 -2.70
C VAL A 7 -8.38 -1.56 -1.89
N HIS A 8 -9.45 -0.79 -1.79
CA HIS A 8 -9.51 0.39 -0.92
C HIS A 8 -9.17 0.03 0.52
N ARG A 9 -9.86 -0.96 1.10
CA ARG A 9 -9.58 -1.47 2.45
C ARG A 9 -8.14 -1.97 2.59
N ARG A 10 -7.60 -2.62 1.56
CA ARG A 10 -6.21 -3.09 1.56
C ARG A 10 -5.21 -1.94 1.60
N PHE A 11 -5.47 -0.84 0.89
CA PHE A 11 -4.64 0.37 0.98
C PHE A 11 -4.73 1.05 2.35
N GLU A 12 -5.90 1.06 3.00
CA GLU A 12 -6.02 1.56 4.38
C GLU A 12 -5.16 0.75 5.35
N GLN A 13 -5.20 -0.58 5.27
CA GLN A 13 -4.38 -1.44 6.11
C GLN A 13 -2.88 -1.27 5.81
N TRP A 14 -2.50 -1.16 4.54
CA TRP A 14 -1.12 -0.87 4.15
C TRP A 14 -0.66 0.49 4.68
N ALA A 15 -1.50 1.53 4.66
CA ALA A 15 -1.17 2.84 5.20
C ALA A 15 -0.96 2.80 6.72
N LEU A 16 -1.82 2.11 7.47
CA LEU A 16 -1.63 1.88 8.90
C LEU A 16 -0.31 1.18 9.18
N TRP A 17 0.01 0.13 8.41
CA TRP A 17 1.29 -0.56 8.48
C TRP A 17 2.48 0.36 8.15
N ALA A 18 2.36 1.20 7.12
CA ALA A 18 3.38 2.16 6.70
C ALA A 18 3.70 3.18 7.80
N HIS A 19 2.68 3.68 8.49
CA HIS A 19 2.83 4.59 9.62
C HIS A 19 3.46 3.87 10.83
N GLY A 20 3.06 2.63 11.12
CA GLY A 20 3.53 1.85 12.27
C GLY A 20 4.95 1.29 12.14
N THR A 21 5.43 1.01 10.92
CA THR A 21 6.77 0.44 10.69
C THR A 21 7.87 1.46 10.46
N GLY A 22 7.52 2.73 10.23
CA GLY A 22 8.48 3.81 9.99
C GLY A 22 8.83 4.04 8.51
N GLY A 23 8.07 3.46 7.59
CA GLY A 23 8.11 3.81 6.17
C GLY A 23 7.69 2.67 5.25
N ALA A 24 6.61 2.90 4.49
CA ALA A 24 6.38 2.22 3.21
C ALA A 24 7.25 2.88 2.11
N TYR A 25 7.31 2.27 0.93
CA TYR A 25 8.10 2.79 -0.19
C TYR A 25 7.78 4.29 -0.46
N GLY A 26 8.74 5.18 -0.19
CA GLY A 26 8.62 6.63 -0.43
C GLY A 26 7.86 7.43 0.63
N ALA A 27 7.46 6.82 1.75
CA ALA A 27 6.87 7.52 2.89
C ALA A 27 7.92 7.79 3.96
N ALA A 28 8.35 9.05 4.11
CA ALA A 28 9.15 9.45 5.27
C ALA A 28 8.33 9.24 6.55
N ALA A 29 8.96 8.70 7.60
CA ALA A 29 8.33 8.60 8.92
C ALA A 29 7.79 9.97 9.34
N MET A 30 6.47 10.06 9.55
CA MET A 30 5.84 11.31 9.99
C MET A 30 6.35 11.68 11.38
N PHE A 31 6.97 12.85 11.48
CA PHE A 31 7.37 13.49 12.73
C PHE A 31 6.18 14.29 13.29
N ASN A 32 5.72 13.98 14.50
CA ASN A 32 4.65 14.71 15.20
C ASN A 32 5.24 15.53 16.36
N VAL A 33 5.17 16.86 16.26
CA VAL A 33 5.83 17.80 17.19
C VAL A 33 5.08 18.00 18.52
N ASN A 34 3.84 17.52 18.65
CA ASN A 34 2.97 17.78 19.81
C ASN A 34 2.85 16.59 20.79
N ARG A 35 3.66 15.53 20.64
CA ARG A 35 3.52 14.31 21.45
C ARG A 35 4.46 14.35 22.67
N VAL A 36 3.87 14.35 23.87
CA VAL A 36 4.55 14.62 25.15
C VAL A 36 5.13 13.36 25.84
N ASP A 37 4.83 12.16 25.35
CA ASP A 37 5.31 10.91 25.96
C ASP A 37 6.10 10.06 24.95
N GLN A 38 7.43 10.09 25.09
CA GLN A 38 8.39 9.29 24.34
C GLN A 38 8.91 8.18 25.24
N THR A 39 8.25 7.03 25.22
CA THR A 39 8.98 5.77 25.43
C THR A 39 9.87 5.53 24.21
N ASP A 40 11.07 4.95 24.41
CA ASP A 40 12.10 4.75 23.37
C ASP A 40 11.62 4.01 22.09
N ASP A 41 10.43 3.41 22.12
CA ASP A 41 9.75 2.90 20.92
C ASP A 41 8.34 3.50 20.78
N VAL A 42 8.30 4.69 20.16
CA VAL A 42 7.12 5.49 19.76
C VAL A 42 6.04 4.69 18.99
N ARG A 43 6.38 3.48 18.52
CA ARG A 43 5.60 2.63 17.60
C ARG A 43 5.02 1.37 18.25
N ALA A 44 5.36 1.06 19.50
CA ALA A 44 4.93 -0.20 20.16
C ALA A 44 3.40 -0.39 20.20
N GLY A 45 2.62 0.69 20.34
CA GLY A 45 1.15 0.64 20.38
C GLY A 45 0.44 0.65 19.02
N MET A 46 1.13 0.99 17.93
CA MET A 46 0.57 1.01 16.56
C MET A 46 1.08 -0.14 15.69
N ARG A 47 2.09 -0.90 16.15
CA ARG A 47 2.58 -2.07 15.44
C ARG A 47 1.60 -3.22 15.60
N ASN A 48 0.93 -3.56 14.51
CA ASN A 48 0.29 -4.85 14.41
C ASN A 48 1.38 -5.93 14.32
N THR A 49 1.48 -6.76 15.35
CA THR A 49 2.46 -7.85 15.47
C THR A 49 2.05 -9.12 14.73
N ASP A 50 0.85 -9.15 14.13
CA ASP A 50 0.39 -10.28 13.34
C ASP A 50 1.28 -10.49 12.10
N PRO A 51 1.96 -11.64 11.96
CA PRO A 51 2.77 -11.95 10.79
C PRO A 51 1.97 -11.97 9.48
N ALA A 52 0.70 -12.38 9.51
CA ALA A 52 -0.16 -12.42 8.32
C ALA A 52 -0.46 -11.01 7.81
N PHE A 53 -0.78 -10.10 8.73
CA PHE A 53 -0.97 -8.68 8.44
C PHE A 53 0.29 -8.06 7.80
N ASN A 54 1.47 -8.34 8.38
CA ASN A 54 2.73 -7.86 7.84
C ASN A 54 3.01 -8.40 6.42
N ALA A 55 2.72 -9.67 6.17
CA ALA A 55 2.89 -10.27 4.85
C ALA A 55 1.97 -9.64 3.79
N GLU A 56 0.69 -9.42 4.12
CA GLU A 56 -0.28 -8.78 3.22
C GLU A 56 0.08 -7.31 2.94
N ALA A 57 0.53 -6.58 3.95
CA ALA A 57 0.97 -5.19 3.82
C ALA A 57 2.24 -5.09 2.97
N LEU A 58 3.22 -5.96 3.18
CA LEU A 58 4.44 -6.04 2.35
C LEU A 58 4.12 -6.43 0.90
N GLU A 59 3.18 -7.33 0.68
CA GLU A 59 2.70 -7.65 -0.67
C GLU A 59 2.10 -6.42 -1.35
N THR A 60 1.31 -5.65 -0.61
CA THR A 60 0.70 -4.41 -1.10
C THR A 60 1.75 -3.35 -1.40
N ASP A 61 2.76 -3.20 -0.54
CA ASP A 61 3.87 -2.27 -0.73
C ASP A 61 4.65 -2.56 -2.01
N ARG A 62 4.93 -3.85 -2.29
CA ARG A 62 5.55 -4.28 -3.55
C ARG A 62 4.67 -3.97 -4.76
N ALA A 63 3.35 -4.19 -4.65
CA ALA A 63 2.43 -3.85 -5.72
C ALA A 63 2.42 -2.34 -6.00
N VAL A 64 2.42 -1.51 -4.96
CA VAL A 64 2.48 -0.04 -5.06
C VAL A 64 3.81 0.43 -5.67
N ALA A 65 4.93 -0.21 -5.30
CA ALA A 65 6.25 0.12 -5.86
C ALA A 65 6.33 -0.10 -7.38
N GLN A 66 5.59 -1.07 -7.91
CA GLN A 66 5.51 -1.38 -9.35
C GLN A 66 4.57 -0.44 -10.14
N LEU A 67 3.80 0.41 -9.46
CA LEU A 67 2.95 1.39 -10.14
C LEU A 67 3.81 2.48 -10.82
N PRO A 68 3.36 3.03 -11.96
CA PRO A 68 3.96 4.23 -12.51
C PRO A 68 3.90 5.40 -11.52
N ASP A 69 4.90 6.27 -11.58
CA ASP A 69 5.13 7.30 -10.57
C ASP A 69 3.92 8.19 -10.30
N ASP A 70 3.15 8.56 -11.33
CA ASP A 70 1.93 9.36 -11.16
C ASP A 70 0.85 8.66 -10.32
N LEU A 71 0.70 7.35 -10.49
CA LEU A 71 -0.27 6.55 -9.73
C LEU A 71 0.25 6.27 -8.33
N LYS A 72 1.55 6.00 -8.22
CA LYS A 72 2.24 5.77 -6.95
C LYS A 72 2.11 6.99 -6.04
N ARG A 73 2.39 8.20 -6.55
CA ARG A 73 2.23 9.46 -5.83
C ARG A 73 0.78 9.73 -5.44
N ALA A 74 -0.18 9.34 -6.28
CA ALA A 74 -1.61 9.45 -5.96
C ALA A 74 -2.00 8.53 -4.79
N VAL A 75 -1.53 7.28 -4.78
CA VAL A 75 -1.80 6.32 -3.69
C VAL A 75 -1.14 6.78 -2.38
N ILE A 76 0.15 7.11 -2.41
CA ILE A 76 0.87 7.61 -1.23
C ILE A 76 0.21 8.89 -0.71
N GLY A 77 -0.08 9.84 -1.60
CA GLY A 77 -0.72 11.09 -1.22
C GLY A 77 -2.10 10.88 -0.62
N ALA A 78 -2.91 9.98 -1.15
CA ALA A 78 -4.28 9.78 -0.68
C ALA A 78 -4.38 9.04 0.67
N TYR A 79 -3.44 8.15 0.96
CA TYR A 79 -3.55 7.26 2.13
C TYR A 79 -2.49 7.52 3.21
N VAL A 80 -1.33 8.07 2.84
CA VAL A 80 -0.22 8.28 3.77
C VAL A 80 -0.08 9.74 4.15
N TRP A 81 -0.49 10.70 3.30
CA TRP A 81 -0.39 12.11 3.68
C TRP A 81 -1.57 12.54 4.54
N GLU A 82 -1.31 13.51 5.42
CA GLU A 82 -2.37 14.20 6.15
C GLU A 82 -3.11 15.18 5.24
N GLY A 83 -4.42 15.25 5.43
CA GLY A 83 -5.32 16.14 4.71
C GLY A 83 -6.31 15.40 3.82
N GLY A 84 -7.47 16.00 3.61
CA GLY A 84 -8.50 15.44 2.74
C GLY A 84 -8.07 15.39 1.27
N MET A 85 -8.88 14.70 0.45
CA MET A 85 -8.61 14.49 -0.98
C MET A 85 -8.36 15.78 -1.78
N GLN A 86 -8.89 16.92 -1.33
CA GLN A 86 -8.67 18.24 -1.92
C GLN A 86 -7.23 18.74 -1.71
N VAL A 87 -6.70 18.63 -0.49
CA VAL A 87 -5.33 19.04 -0.13
C VAL A 87 -4.30 18.21 -0.91
N VAL A 88 -4.56 16.92 -1.04
CA VAL A 88 -3.71 16.00 -1.83
C VAL A 88 -3.74 16.38 -3.30
N ALA A 89 -4.92 16.67 -3.85
CA ALA A 89 -5.07 17.07 -5.24
C ALA A 89 -4.30 18.37 -5.55
N GLU A 90 -4.37 19.34 -4.66
CA GLU A 90 -3.62 20.61 -4.74
C GLU A 90 -2.11 20.39 -4.68
N LYS A 91 -1.63 19.60 -3.72
CA LYS A 91 -0.19 19.25 -3.62
C LYS A 91 0.32 18.51 -4.86
N LEU A 92 -0.52 17.67 -5.47
CA LEU A 92 -0.21 16.96 -6.71
C LEU A 92 -0.49 17.78 -7.99
N LYS A 93 -0.91 19.04 -7.85
CA LYS A 93 -1.25 19.96 -8.94
C LYS A 93 -2.25 19.35 -9.94
N CYS A 94 -3.25 18.64 -9.43
CA CYS A 94 -4.27 17.99 -10.25
C CYS A 94 -5.67 18.23 -9.70
N THR A 95 -6.70 18.01 -10.50
CA THR A 95 -8.09 18.13 -10.03
C THR A 95 -8.50 16.91 -9.21
N ARG A 96 -9.47 17.07 -8.30
CA ARG A 96 -10.06 15.96 -7.53
C ARG A 96 -10.54 14.81 -8.41
N ALA A 97 -11.12 15.13 -9.56
CA ALA A 97 -11.57 14.13 -10.54
C ALA A 97 -10.39 13.34 -11.15
N THR A 98 -9.26 14.02 -11.42
CA THR A 98 -8.04 13.37 -11.93
C THR A 98 -7.41 12.47 -10.88
N LEU A 99 -7.35 12.94 -9.62
CA LEU A 99 -6.86 12.13 -8.50
C LEU A 99 -7.71 10.86 -8.33
N HIS A 100 -9.03 11.00 -8.33
CA HIS A 100 -9.96 9.85 -8.26
C HIS A 100 -9.74 8.88 -9.42
N ARG A 101 -9.56 9.37 -10.65
CA ARG A 101 -9.27 8.53 -11.81
C ARG A 101 -7.93 7.80 -11.66
N ARG A 102 -6.89 8.46 -11.17
CA ARG A 102 -5.58 7.84 -10.89
C ARG A 102 -5.71 6.72 -9.86
N LEU A 103 -6.47 6.94 -8.79
CA LEU A 103 -6.72 5.91 -7.79
C LEU A 103 -7.49 4.71 -8.35
N CYS A 104 -8.53 4.96 -9.15
CA CYS A 104 -9.24 3.90 -9.89
C CYS A 104 -8.30 3.09 -10.82
N CYS A 105 -7.35 3.74 -11.48
CA CYS A 105 -6.34 3.07 -12.29
C CYS A 105 -5.33 2.29 -11.44
N ALA A 106 -4.96 2.82 -10.27
CA ALA A 106 -4.09 2.15 -9.33
C ALA A 106 -4.73 0.87 -8.80
N ASP A 107 -6.04 0.90 -8.47
CA ASP A 107 -6.79 -0.28 -8.02
C ASP A 107 -6.64 -1.43 -9.03
N ARG A 108 -6.93 -1.17 -10.32
CA ARG A 108 -6.83 -2.18 -11.38
C ARG A 108 -5.42 -2.75 -11.52
N ARG A 109 -4.40 -1.90 -11.50
CA ARG A 109 -3.00 -2.33 -11.64
C ARG A 109 -2.54 -3.19 -10.47
N VAL A 110 -2.98 -2.87 -9.26
CA VAL A 110 -2.68 -3.69 -8.08
C VAL A 110 -3.36 -5.06 -8.19
N ILE A 111 -4.60 -5.13 -8.68
CA ILE A 111 -5.29 -6.39 -8.94
C ILE A 111 -4.52 -7.22 -9.96
N GLU A 112 -4.22 -6.63 -11.11
CA GLU A 112 -3.47 -7.30 -12.18
C GLU A 112 -2.13 -7.86 -11.66
N TRP A 113 -1.44 -7.12 -10.81
CA TRP A 113 -0.19 -7.57 -10.20
C TRP A 113 -0.38 -8.74 -9.22
N ILE A 114 -1.38 -8.66 -8.34
CA ILE A 114 -1.69 -9.73 -7.38
C ILE A 114 -2.10 -11.01 -8.12
N ASP A 115 -2.96 -10.90 -9.13
CA ASP A 115 -3.43 -12.04 -9.91
C ASP A 115 -2.30 -12.66 -10.73
N ALA A 116 -1.45 -11.85 -11.37
CA ALA A 116 -0.28 -12.34 -12.10
C ALA A 116 0.69 -13.08 -11.15
N ARG A 117 0.85 -12.59 -9.92
CA ARG A 117 1.68 -13.25 -8.93
C ARG A 117 1.09 -14.60 -8.51
N ARG A 118 -0.20 -14.65 -8.19
CA ARG A 118 -0.91 -15.90 -7.83
C ARG A 118 -0.85 -16.94 -8.94
N ALA A 119 -0.98 -16.50 -10.19
CA ALA A 119 -0.84 -17.37 -11.36
C ALA A 119 0.56 -18.00 -11.46
N ARG A 120 1.62 -17.20 -11.24
CA ARG A 120 3.01 -17.69 -11.20
C ARG A 120 3.25 -18.66 -10.06
N GLU A 121 2.75 -18.38 -8.86
CA GLU A 121 2.86 -19.28 -7.71
C GLU A 121 2.13 -20.61 -7.96
N ALA A 122 0.94 -20.56 -8.58
CA ALA A 122 0.20 -21.75 -8.96
C ALA A 122 0.93 -22.57 -10.04
N GLU A 123 1.56 -21.91 -11.01
CA GLU A 123 2.38 -22.56 -12.03
C GLU A 123 3.64 -23.21 -11.44
N LEU A 124 4.35 -22.51 -10.56
CA LEU A 124 5.50 -23.05 -9.85
C LEU A 124 5.11 -24.25 -8.99
N ARG A 125 3.96 -24.20 -8.31
CA ARG A 125 3.43 -25.34 -7.55
C ARG A 125 3.13 -26.53 -8.46
N LYS A 126 2.49 -26.31 -9.62
CA LYS A 126 2.26 -27.37 -10.61
C LYS A 126 3.58 -27.97 -11.10
N ARG A 127 4.59 -27.14 -11.39
CA ARG A 127 5.92 -27.58 -11.87
C ARG A 127 6.73 -28.32 -10.79
N GLY A 128 6.67 -27.86 -9.53
CA GLY A 128 7.39 -28.47 -8.40
C GLY A 128 6.87 -29.84 -7.98
N VAL A 129 5.59 -30.14 -8.25
CA VAL A 129 5.01 -31.49 -8.02
C VAL A 129 5.62 -32.55 -8.95
N PHE A 130 6.24 -32.17 -10.07
CA PHE A 130 6.90 -33.13 -10.98
C PHE A 130 8.35 -33.46 -10.62
N ALA A 131 8.95 -32.81 -9.60
CA ALA A 131 10.37 -32.96 -9.27
C ALA A 131 10.69 -34.05 -8.22
N THR A 132 9.71 -34.85 -7.80
CA THR A 132 9.88 -35.87 -6.74
C THR A 132 9.68 -37.32 -7.20
N TYR A 133 9.96 -37.65 -8.46
CA TYR A 133 9.96 -39.04 -8.94
C TYR A 133 11.29 -39.39 -9.62
N THR A 134 12.28 -39.75 -8.82
CA THR A 134 13.42 -40.65 -9.13
C THR A 134 14.10 -41.00 -7.81
#